data_AF-A0A0B1YEY8-F1
#
_entry.id   AF-A0A0B1YEY8-F1
#
_cell.length_a   1.000
_cell.length_b   1.000
_cell.length_c   1.000
_cell.angle_alpha   90.00
_cell.angle_beta   90.00
_cell.angle_gamma   90.00
#
_symmetry.space_group_name_H-M   'P 1'
#
loop_
_entity.id
_entity.type
_entity.pdbx_description
1 polymer ?
#
loop_
_entity_poly.entity_id
_entity_poly.type
_entity_poly.pdbx_seq_one_letter_code
_entity_poly.pdbx_strand_id
1 'polypeptide(L)'
;MSILSFLLGEKKKTASVAKERLQIILAHERTATGAPADYLPALQRELVAVISKYVKIGNDDIKVNLERQDNLEVLEVKIEIPQA
;
A
#
# COMPACT_ATOMS: atom_id res chain seq x y z
N MET A 1 -37.54 24.10 -12.33
CA MET A 1 -36.35 23.29 -12.66
C MET A 1 -35.48 24.10 -13.61
N SER A 2 -34.22 24.38 -13.24
CA SER A 2 -33.36 25.33 -13.94
C SER A 2 -32.62 24.68 -15.11
N ILE A 3 -32.70 25.30 -16.29
CA ILE A 3 -31.96 24.96 -17.53
C ILE A 3 -30.44 24.92 -17.34
N LEU A 4 -29.92 25.69 -16.37
CA LEU A 4 -28.51 25.71 -16.01
C LEU A 4 -28.03 24.37 -15.41
N SER A 5 -28.90 23.61 -14.74
CA SER A 5 -28.57 22.32 -14.13
C SER A 5 -28.36 21.20 -15.17
N PHE A 6 -28.98 21.32 -16.35
CA PHE A 6 -28.83 20.34 -17.45
C PHE A 6 -27.52 20.54 -18.23
N LEU A 7 -27.07 21.80 -18.35
CA LEU A 7 -25.83 22.15 -19.05
C LEU A 7 -24.56 21.94 -18.22
N LEU A 8 -24.64 22.13 -16.90
CA LEU A 8 -23.46 22.00 -16.02
C LEU A 8 -23.18 20.57 -15.55
N GLY A 9 -24.09 19.63 -15.78
CA GLY A 9 -24.01 18.27 -15.26
C GLY A 9 -24.07 18.26 -13.73
N GLU A 10 -24.85 17.34 -13.16
CA GLU A 10 -24.72 17.10 -11.72
C GLU A 10 -23.28 16.68 -11.44
N LYS A 11 -22.50 17.52 -10.72
CA LYS A 11 -21.21 17.11 -10.18
C LYS A 11 -21.48 15.98 -9.21
N LYS A 12 -21.41 14.73 -9.70
CA LYS A 12 -21.43 13.54 -8.86
C LYS A 12 -20.41 13.77 -7.75
N LYS A 13 -20.84 13.61 -6.50
CA LYS A 13 -19.94 13.68 -5.34
C LYS A 13 -18.93 12.54 -5.43
N THR A 14 -17.82 12.76 -6.11
CA THR A 14 -16.75 11.77 -6.31
C THR A 14 -15.96 11.46 -5.04
N ALA A 15 -16.17 12.24 -3.97
CA ALA A 15 -15.51 12.07 -2.69
C ALA A 15 -15.83 10.72 -2.00
N SER A 16 -16.96 10.08 -2.31
CA SER A 16 -17.36 8.81 -1.67
C SER A 16 -16.79 7.55 -2.34
N VAL A 17 -15.97 7.68 -3.40
CA VAL A 17 -15.43 6.52 -4.16
C VAL A 17 -13.97 6.22 -3.82
N ALA A 18 -13.29 7.08 -3.06
CA ALA A 18 -11.87 6.90 -2.76
C ALA A 18 -11.68 5.80 -1.69
N LYS A 19 -11.20 4.63 -2.12
CA LYS A 19 -10.71 3.60 -1.20
C LYS A 19 -9.56 4.16 -0.36
N GLU A 20 -9.55 3.81 0.93
CA GLU A 20 -8.41 4.14 1.80
C GLU A 20 -7.20 3.28 1.40
N ARG A 21 -5.99 3.84 1.52
CA ARG A 21 -4.74 3.16 1.15
C ARG A 21 -3.71 3.31 2.25
N LEU A 22 -3.03 2.22 2.56
CA LEU A 22 -1.92 2.18 3.51
C LEU A 22 -0.62 1.84 2.77
N GLN A 23 0.43 2.62 3.01
CA GLN A 23 1.74 2.44 2.39
C GLN A 23 2.82 2.36 3.47
N ILE A 24 3.66 1.34 3.40
CA ILE A 24 4.80 1.13 4.29
C ILE A 24 6.05 1.03 3.41
N ILE A 25 7.09 1.78 3.76
CA ILE A 25 8.40 1.73 3.10
C ILE A 25 9.44 1.41 4.16
N LEU A 26 10.20 0.35 3.93
CA LEU A 26 11.31 -0.10 4.77
C LEU A 26 12.58 -0.02 3.93
N ALA A 27 13.51 0.84 4.31
CA ALA A 27 14.81 0.97 3.66
C ALA A 27 15.90 0.48 4.62
N HIS A 28 16.73 -0.44 4.15
CA HIS A 28 17.86 -0.97 4.89
C HIS A 28 19.16 -0.80 4.09
N GLU A 29 20.14 -0.14 4.70
CA GLU A 29 21.50 -0.07 4.18
C GLU A 29 22.36 -1.16 4.80
N ARG A 30 22.89 -2.05 3.97
CA ARG A 30 23.79 -3.12 4.34
C ARG A 30 25.16 -2.54 4.62
N THR A 31 25.61 -2.62 5.86
CA THR A 31 27.01 -2.36 6.20
C THR A 31 27.87 -3.53 5.71
N ALA A 32 29.05 -3.24 5.15
CA ALA A 32 29.93 -4.21 4.49
C ALA A 32 30.37 -5.42 5.35
N THR A 33 30.03 -5.43 6.64
CA THR A 33 30.38 -6.45 7.62
C THR A 33 29.18 -7.24 8.16
N GLY A 34 27.95 -6.96 7.72
CA GLY A 34 26.74 -7.63 8.17
C GLY A 34 26.31 -8.77 7.24
N ALA A 35 26.00 -9.94 7.82
CA ALA A 35 25.44 -11.12 7.15
C ALA A 35 24.27 -10.80 6.18
N PRO A 36 23.97 -11.67 5.19
CA PRO A 36 22.83 -11.45 4.30
C PRO A 36 21.54 -11.27 5.10
N ALA A 37 20.96 -10.08 4.98
CA ALA A 37 19.71 -9.68 5.62
C ALA A 37 18.52 -10.42 5.01
N ASP A 38 18.32 -11.70 5.37
CA ASP A 38 17.16 -12.49 4.92
C ASP A 38 15.86 -12.15 5.69
N TYR A 39 15.84 -11.02 6.41
CA TYR A 39 14.72 -10.64 7.25
C TYR A 39 13.69 -9.77 6.52
N LEU A 40 14.01 -9.11 5.40
CA LEU A 40 13.02 -8.31 4.66
C LEU A 40 11.84 -9.17 4.16
N PRO A 41 12.05 -10.36 3.56
CA PRO A 41 10.95 -11.26 3.22
C PRO A 41 10.17 -11.74 4.46
N ALA A 42 10.84 -11.91 5.61
CA ALA A 42 10.17 -12.29 6.86
C ALA A 42 9.28 -11.15 7.39
N LEU A 43 9.80 -9.93 7.47
CA LEU A 43 9.05 -8.73 7.88
C LEU A 43 7.87 -8.47 6.96
N GLN A 44 8.02 -8.66 5.65
CA GLN A 44 6.91 -8.57 4.71
C GLN A 44 5.76 -9.50 5.13
N ARG A 45 6.04 -10.78 5.37
CA ARG A 45 5.02 -11.76 5.77
C ARG A 45 4.38 -11.40 7.11
N GLU A 46 5.18 -10.97 8.08
CA GLU A 46 4.68 -10.58 9.40
C GLU A 46 3.80 -9.33 9.33
N LEU A 47 4.20 -8.30 8.59
CA LEU A 47 3.41 -7.08 8.42
C LEU A 47 2.08 -7.37 7.76
N VAL A 48 2.08 -8.16 6.68
CA VAL A 48 0.85 -8.60 6.03
C VAL A 48 -0.06 -9.36 7.01
N ALA A 49 0.51 -10.29 7.78
CA ALA A 49 -0.25 -11.07 8.75
C ALA A 49 -0.82 -10.19 9.88
N VAL A 50 -0.08 -9.19 10.35
CA VAL A 50 -0.55 -8.25 11.38
C VAL A 50 -1.66 -7.36 10.84
N ILE A 51 -1.50 -6.78 9.66
CA ILE A 51 -2.51 -5.88 9.07
C ILE A 51 -3.80 -6.65 8.79
N SER A 52 -3.70 -7.90 8.32
CA SER A 52 -4.85 -8.79 8.10
C SER A 52 -5.67 -9.07 9.37
N LYS A 53 -5.12 -8.85 10.58
CA LYS A 53 -5.88 -8.96 11.84
C LYS A 53 -6.85 -7.80 12.07
N TYR A 54 -6.53 -6.62 11.53
CA TYR A 54 -7.28 -5.39 11.78
C TYR A 54 -8.10 -4.95 10.57
N VAL A 55 -7.70 -5.37 9.37
CA VAL A 55 -8.35 -5.01 8.12
C VAL A 55 -8.64 -6.27 7.32
N LYS A 56 -9.87 -6.41 6.83
CA LYS A 56 -10.22 -7.47 5.88
C LYS A 56 -9.59 -7.13 4.53
N ILE A 57 -8.45 -7.73 4.24
CA ILE A 57 -7.73 -7.60 2.98
C ILE A 57 -7.55 -8.97 2.35
N GLY A 58 -7.72 -9.06 1.04
CA GLY A 58 -7.36 -10.24 0.25
C GLY A 58 -5.90 -10.17 -0.22
N ASN A 59 -5.39 -11.28 -0.77
CA ASN A 59 -4.05 -11.30 -1.35
C ASN A 59 -3.89 -10.30 -2.51
N ASP A 60 -4.97 -10.05 -3.25
CA ASP A 60 -4.98 -9.14 -4.42
C ASP A 60 -4.96 -7.66 -4.01
N ASP A 61 -5.31 -7.34 -2.77
CA ASP A 61 -5.31 -5.98 -2.22
C ASP A 61 -3.90 -5.53 -1.78
N ILE A 62 -2.94 -6.44 -1.78
CA ILE A 62 -1.58 -6.23 -1.29
C ILE A 62 -0.61 -6.23 -2.47
N LYS A 63 0.10 -5.12 -2.63
CA LYS A 63 1.20 -4.98 -3.60
C LYS A 63 2.50 -4.84 -2.84
N VAL A 64 3.42 -5.75 -3.12
CA VAL A 64 4.76 -5.73 -2.53
C VAL A 64 5.77 -5.47 -3.63
N ASN A 65 6.68 -4.53 -3.37
CA ASN A 65 7.81 -4.25 -4.23
C ASN A 65 9.08 -4.34 -3.38
N LEU A 66 10.06 -5.11 -3.85
CA LEU A 66 11.36 -5.24 -3.20
C LEU A 66 12.41 -4.80 -4.20
N GLU A 67 13.01 -3.65 -3.95
CA GLU A 67 14.10 -3.10 -4.74
C GLU A 67 15.41 -3.35 -4.01
N ARG A 68 16.41 -3.86 -4.73
CA ARG A 68 17.77 -4.03 -4.20
C ARG A 68 18.73 -3.29 -5.13
N GLN A 69 19.45 -2.32 -4.59
CA GLN A 69 20.42 -1.53 -5.33
C GLN A 69 21.69 -1.41 -4.50
N ASP A 70 22.79 -1.98 -5.00
CA ASP A 70 24.10 -2.04 -4.32
C ASP A 70 23.99 -2.53 -2.87
N ASN A 71 24.08 -1.62 -1.91
CA ASN A 71 23.99 -1.90 -0.48
C ASN A 71 22.64 -1.50 0.11
N LEU A 72 21.71 -0.96 -0.67
CA LEU A 72 20.39 -0.54 -0.22
C LEU A 72 19.33 -1.56 -0.63
N GLU A 73 18.53 -1.98 0.34
CA GLU A 73 17.35 -2.81 0.11
C GLU A 73 16.11 -2.05 0.58
N VAL A 74 15.15 -1.88 -0.33
CA VAL A 74 13.91 -1.16 -0.08
C VAL A 74 12.74 -2.11 -0.28
N LEU A 75 11.96 -2.32 0.78
CA LEU A 75 10.70 -3.05 0.76
C LEU A 75 9.55 -2.06 0.86
N GLU A 76 8.75 -1.99 -0.19
CA GLU A 76 7.51 -1.21 -0.23
C GLU A 76 6.30 -2.15 -0.20
N VAL A 77 5.39 -1.88 0.73
CA VAL A 77 4.12 -2.60 0.86
C VAL A 77 2.98 -1.59 0.73
N LYS A 78 2.13 -1.80 -0.28
CA LYS A 78 0.95 -1.00 -0.58
C LYS A 78 -0.28 -1.86 -0.37
N ILE A 79 -1.24 -1.38 0.42
CA ILE A 79 -2.47 -2.10 0.75
C ILE A 79 -3.65 -1.21 0.42
N GLU A 80 -4.56 -1.71 -0.42
CA GLU A 80 -5.84 -1.05 -0.67
C GLU A 80 -6.88 -1.58 0.33
N ILE A 81 -7.50 -0.67 1.08
CA ILE A 81 -8.52 -1.02 2.08
C ILE A 81 -9.89 -0.91 1.40
N PRO A 82 -10.66 -2.01 1.26
CA PRO A 82 -12.02 -1.93 0.78
C PRO A 82 -12.88 -1.16 1.79
N GLN A 83 -13.71 -0.23 1.32
CA GLN A 83 -14.72 0.39 2.18
C GLN A 83 -15.83 -0.62 2.48
N ALA A 84 -16.24 -0.68 3.75
CA ALA A 84 -17.32 -1.54 4.23
C ALA A 84 -18.69 -1.14 3.68
#